data_AF-A0A3M1FBR6-F1
#
_entry.id   AF-A0A3M1FBR6-F1
#
_cell.length_a   1.000
_cell.length_b   1.000
_cell.length_c   1.000
_cell.angle_alpha   90.00
_cell.angle_beta   90.00
_cell.angle_gamma   90.00
#
_symmetry.space_group_name_H-M   'P 1'
#
loop_
_entity.id
_entity.type
_entity.pdbx_description
1 polymer ?
#
loop_
_entity_poly.entity_id
_entity_poly.type
_entity_poly.pdbx_seq_one_letter_code
_entity_poly.pdbx_strand_id
1 'polypeptide(L)'
;MSSVLTWVMGTFFRWFPHRAPTGLRRVGNPDEKSPVIVTGNYTLTVARLLRHLEGLDLWVLVANSGGINVWCAACGGFFTDHQVI
;
A
#
# COMPACT_ATOMS: atom_id res chain seq x y z
N MET A 1 -9.93 -2.97 -11.83
CA MET A 1 -10.25 -4.28 -11.23
C MET A 1 -11.37 -4.07 -10.23
N SER A 2 -12.49 -4.79 -10.32
CA SER A 2 -13.63 -4.54 -9.42
C SER A 2 -13.18 -4.72 -7.97
N SER A 3 -13.61 -3.80 -7.10
CA SER A 3 -13.28 -3.80 -5.67
C SER A 3 -13.53 -5.18 -5.05
N VAL A 4 -14.65 -5.82 -5.39
CA VAL A 4 -15.04 -7.17 -4.93
C VAL A 4 -14.00 -8.24 -5.25
N LEU A 5 -13.40 -8.23 -6.45
CA LEU A 5 -12.42 -9.24 -6.85
C LEU A 5 -11.16 -9.18 -5.98
N THR A 6 -10.67 -7.99 -5.66
CA THR A 6 -9.51 -7.81 -4.77
C THR A 6 -9.79 -8.34 -3.36
N TRP A 7 -11.03 -8.27 -2.87
CA TRP A 7 -11.40 -8.81 -1.56
C TRP A 7 -11.55 -10.32 -1.55
N VAL A 8 -12.21 -10.88 -2.57
CA VAL A 8 -12.37 -12.32 -2.73
C VAL A 8 -10.99 -12.95 -2.87
N MET A 9 -10.19 -12.48 -3.84
CA MET A 9 -8.82 -12.96 -4.04
C MET A 9 -7.95 -12.69 -2.81
N GLY A 10 -8.09 -11.51 -2.19
CA GLY A 10 -7.37 -11.16 -0.97
C GLY A 10 -7.71 -12.05 0.23
N THR A 11 -8.89 -12.68 0.26
CA THR A 11 -9.26 -13.64 1.31
C THR A 11 -8.62 -15.00 1.06
N PHE A 12 -8.72 -15.51 -0.17
CA PHE A 12 -8.23 -16.84 -0.52
C PHE A 12 -6.70 -16.90 -0.66
N PHE A 13 -6.09 -15.85 -1.19
CA PHE A 13 -4.66 -15.80 -1.50
C PHE A 13 -3.86 -14.92 -0.53
N ARG A 14 -4.39 -14.64 0.67
CA ARG A 14 -3.71 -13.74 1.64
C ARG A 14 -2.30 -14.16 2.03
N TRP A 15 -2.01 -15.45 1.91
CA TRP A 15 -0.73 -16.06 2.29
C TRP A 15 0.33 -15.95 1.19
N PHE A 16 -0.06 -15.60 -0.04
CA PHE A 16 0.87 -15.46 -1.15
C PHE A 16 1.25 -13.98 -1.34
N PRO A 17 2.52 -13.69 -1.64
CA PRO A 17 2.96 -12.33 -1.87
C PRO A 17 2.37 -11.80 -3.18
N HIS A 18 1.73 -10.64 -3.09
CA HIS A 18 1.13 -9.95 -4.24
C HIS A 18 1.57 -8.49 -4.26
N ARG A 19 2.30 -8.11 -5.30
CA ARG A 19 2.91 -6.77 -5.41
C ARG A 19 1.99 -5.80 -6.15
N ALA A 20 1.72 -4.68 -5.51
CA ALA A 20 1.18 -3.49 -6.13
C ALA A 20 2.32 -2.64 -6.74
N PRO A 21 2.02 -1.75 -7.70
CA PRO A 21 2.98 -0.77 -8.19
C PRO A 21 3.45 0.15 -7.06
N THR A 22 4.77 0.29 -6.93
CA THR A 22 5.47 1.16 -5.99
C THR A 22 5.48 2.61 -6.46
N GLY A 23 5.89 3.52 -5.57
CA GLY A 23 6.04 4.94 -5.85
C GLY A 23 4.98 5.80 -5.18
N LEU A 24 5.05 7.10 -5.45
CA LEU A 24 4.15 8.10 -4.87
C LEU A 24 2.81 8.08 -5.60
N ARG A 25 1.72 7.97 -4.84
CA ARG A 25 0.35 7.99 -5.34
C ARG A 25 -0.40 9.18 -4.80
N ARG A 26 -1.16 9.82 -5.67
CA ARG A 26 -2.06 10.93 -5.34
C ARG A 26 -3.41 10.40 -4.84
N VAL A 27 -3.91 10.92 -3.73
CA VAL A 27 -5.30 10.71 -3.26
C VAL A 27 -5.96 12.07 -3.12
N GLY A 28 -7.11 12.27 -3.78
CA GLY A 28 -7.73 13.60 -3.89
C GLY A 28 -6.89 14.56 -4.74
N ASN A 29 -6.80 15.81 -4.27
CA ASN A 29 -6.05 16.91 -4.84
C ASN A 29 -5.00 17.46 -3.84
N PRO A 30 -4.00 16.66 -3.45
CA PRO A 30 -2.97 17.09 -2.51
C PRO A 30 -2.04 18.14 -3.12
N ASP A 31 -1.55 19.00 -2.25
CA ASP A 31 -0.53 20.02 -2.49
C ASP A 31 0.82 19.65 -1.80
N GLU A 32 1.78 20.57 -1.81
CA GLU A 32 3.08 20.39 -1.15
C GLU A 32 3.04 20.38 0.38
N LYS A 33 1.92 20.78 0.99
CA LYS A 33 1.72 20.79 2.46
C LYS A 33 0.92 19.59 2.95
N SER A 34 0.34 18.84 2.02
CA SER A 34 -0.49 17.68 2.30
C SER A 34 0.33 16.55 2.93
N PRO A 35 -0.27 15.75 3.85
CA PRO A 35 0.45 14.70 4.54
C PRO A 35 0.88 13.58 3.59
N VAL A 36 1.97 12.89 3.95
CA VAL A 36 2.46 11.71 3.25
C VAL A 36 2.28 10.48 4.14
N ILE A 37 1.53 9.50 3.65
CA ILE A 37 1.36 8.20 4.31
C ILE A 37 2.28 7.18 3.64
N VAL A 38 3.14 6.53 4.41
CA VAL A 38 4.04 5.47 3.92
C VAL A 38 3.39 4.10 4.13
N THR A 39 3.49 3.22 3.13
CA THR A 39 3.02 1.83 3.22
C THR A 39 3.89 0.87 2.40
N GLY A 40 3.73 -0.43 2.62
CA GLY A 40 4.33 -1.47 1.78
C GLY A 40 3.49 -1.79 0.54
N ASN A 41 4.09 -2.45 -0.45
CA ASN A 41 3.45 -2.76 -1.74
C ASN A 41 2.63 -4.05 -1.76
N TYR A 42 2.05 -4.47 -0.63
CA TYR A 42 1.11 -5.59 -0.64
C TYR A 42 -0.26 -5.16 -1.20
N THR A 43 -0.71 -5.81 -2.27
CA THR A 43 -1.91 -5.39 -3.04
C THR A 43 -3.14 -5.17 -2.17
N LEU A 44 -3.41 -6.06 -1.21
CA LEU A 44 -4.58 -5.92 -0.34
C LEU A 44 -4.43 -4.75 0.64
N THR A 45 -3.22 -4.51 1.18
CA THR A 45 -2.93 -3.34 2.03
C THR A 45 -3.16 -2.05 1.26
N VAL A 46 -2.58 -1.92 0.06
CA VAL A 46 -2.72 -0.71 -0.77
C VAL A 46 -4.18 -0.47 -1.14
N ALA A 47 -4.90 -1.50 -1.58
CA ALA A 47 -6.31 -1.37 -1.96
C ALA A 47 -7.22 -0.97 -0.78
N ARG A 48 -6.97 -1.52 0.41
CA ARG A 48 -7.71 -1.16 1.63
C ARG A 48 -7.40 0.26 2.07
N LEU A 49 -6.12 0.64 2.06
CA LEU A 49 -5.67 1.96 2.44
C LEU A 49 -6.29 3.03 1.54
N LEU A 50 -6.14 2.91 0.21
CA LEU A 50 -6.66 3.88 -0.74
C LEU A 50 -8.17 4.09 -0.60
N ARG A 51 -8.94 3.03 -0.38
CA ARG A 51 -10.38 3.13 -0.12
C ARG A 51 -10.70 3.95 1.13
N HIS A 52 -10.00 3.74 2.23
CA HIS A 52 -10.28 4.45 3.47
C HIS A 52 -9.82 5.91 3.43
N LEU A 53 -8.94 6.25 2.50
CA LEU A 53 -8.45 7.61 2.28
C LEU A 53 -9.24 8.35 1.19
N GLU A 54 -10.25 7.72 0.57
CA GLU A 54 -11.13 8.39 -0.40
C GLU A 54 -11.76 9.64 0.24
N GLY A 55 -11.66 10.78 -0.46
CA GLY A 55 -12.16 12.08 0.01
C GLY A 55 -11.16 12.91 0.81
N LEU A 56 -9.93 12.43 1.04
CA LEU A 56 -8.84 13.20 1.64
C LEU A 56 -7.85 13.68 0.57
N ASP A 57 -7.17 14.79 0.86
CA ASP A 57 -6.07 15.32 0.06
C ASP A 57 -4.72 14.94 0.69
N LEU A 58 -4.09 13.88 0.16
CA LEU A 58 -2.82 13.38 0.68
C LEU A 58 -2.01 12.59 -0.36
N TRP A 59 -0.74 12.37 -0.04
CA TRP A 59 0.15 11.49 -0.79
C TRP A 59 0.29 10.13 -0.10
N VAL A 60 0.36 9.05 -0.89
CA VAL A 60 0.68 7.70 -0.40
C VAL A 60 1.97 7.23 -1.06
N LEU A 61 3.04 7.08 -0.27
CA LEU A 61 4.29 6.45 -0.72
C LEU A 61 4.20 4.93 -0.56
N VAL A 62 4.13 4.22 -1.68
CA VAL A 62 4.12 2.75 -1.70
C VAL A 62 5.55 2.24 -1.89
N ALA A 63 6.19 1.84 -0.80
CA ALA A 63 7.54 1.29 -0.79
C ALA A 63 7.55 -0.22 -1.08
N ASN A 64 8.67 -0.73 -1.59
CA ASN A 64 8.76 -2.12 -2.04
C ASN A 64 8.92 -3.10 -0.86
N SER A 65 7.81 -3.62 -0.33
CA SER A 65 7.79 -4.63 0.72
C SER A 65 7.81 -6.08 0.20
N GLY A 66 8.18 -6.29 -1.07
CA GLY A 66 8.18 -7.60 -1.71
C GLY A 66 6.80 -8.20 -1.95
N GLY A 67 5.72 -7.45 -1.70
CA GLY A 67 4.34 -7.96 -1.72
C GLY A 67 3.95 -8.62 -0.40
N ILE A 68 4.62 -8.28 0.70
CA ILE A 68 4.33 -8.75 2.06
C ILE A 68 3.65 -7.61 2.84
N ASN A 69 2.68 -7.94 3.69
CA ASN A 69 2.01 -6.95 4.53
C ASN A 69 2.99 -6.20 5.45
N VAL A 70 2.62 -5.00 5.91
CA VAL A 70 3.51 -4.10 6.68
C VAL A 70 4.15 -4.78 7.87
N TRP A 71 3.38 -5.48 8.70
CA TRP A 71 3.88 -6.11 9.94
C TRP A 71 4.90 -7.20 9.64
N CYS A 72 4.55 -8.14 8.76
CA CYS A 72 5.43 -9.25 8.39
C CYS A 72 6.67 -8.76 7.63
N ALA A 73 6.51 -7.76 6.77
CA ALA A 73 7.63 -7.20 6.01
C ALA A 73 8.64 -6.49 6.92
N ALA A 74 8.14 -5.71 7.89
CA ALA A 74 9.00 -5.06 8.88
C ALA A 74 9.76 -6.09 9.72
N CYS A 75 9.07 -7.10 10.24
CA CYS A 75 9.69 -8.18 11.01
C CYS A 75 10.70 -9.01 10.20
N GLY A 76 10.43 -9.21 8.90
CA GLY A 76 11.27 -10.00 8.00
C GLY A 76 12.41 -9.23 7.33
N GLY A 77 12.58 -7.94 7.61
CA GLY A 77 13.62 -7.11 6.99
C GLY A 77 13.34 -6.71 5.53
N PHE A 78 12.08 -6.81 5.08
CA PHE A 78 11.64 -6.41 3.74
C PHE A 78 10.99 -5.02 3.70
N PHE A 79 10.82 -4.37 4.85
CA PHE A 79 10.26 -3.02 4.95
C PHE A 79 11.02 -2.23 6.02
N THR A 80 12.22 -1.78 5.64
CA THR A 80 13.10 -0.93 6.45
C THR A 80 13.25 0.45 5.81
N ASP A 81 14.05 1.31 6.41
CA ASP A 81 14.41 2.62 5.86
C ASP A 81 14.98 2.52 4.43
N HIS A 82 15.76 1.49 4.11
CA HIS A 82 16.32 1.25 2.77
C HIS A 82 15.28 1.02 1.67
N GLN A 83 14.03 0.66 2.00
CA GLN A 83 12.96 0.55 1.01
C GLN A 83 12.16 1.84 0.85
N VAL A 84 12.35 2.81 1.76
CA VAL A 84 11.62 4.08 1.82
C VAL A 84 12.48 5.25 1.32
N ILE A 85 13.79 5.24 1.61
CA ILE A 85 14.79 6.27 1.30
C ILE A 85 15.73 5.74 0.20
#